data_AF-A0AAX3N9D8-F1
#
_entry.id   AF-A0AAX3N9D8-F1
#
_cell.length_a   1.000
_cell.length_b   1.000
_cell.length_c   1.000
_cell.angle_alpha   90.00
_cell.angle_beta   90.00
_cell.angle_gamma   90.00
#
_symmetry.space_group_name_H-M   'P 1'
#
loop_
_entity.id
_entity.type
_entity.pdbx_description
1 polymer ?
#
loop_
_entity_poly.entity_id
_entity_poly.type
_entity_poly.pdbx_seq_one_letter_code
_entity_poly.pdbx_strand_id
1 'polypeptide(L)' 'MKQQNARTSDVLVIEDSSNGIAAGATVWAIRDQWFGSDQSQADRRVEHLTEVLELLGFS' A
#
# COMPACT_ATOMS: atom_id res chain seq x y z
N MET A 1 -3.48 11.80 6.67
CA MET A 1 -4.72 11.62 7.45
C MET A 1 -5.35 12.93 7.91
N LYS A 2 -4.66 13.80 8.64
CA LYS A 2 -5.20 15.07 9.18
C LYS A 2 -5.87 16.00 8.14
N GLN A 3 -5.31 16.12 6.94
CA GLN A 3 -5.91 16.92 5.86
C GLN A 3 -7.12 16.23 5.18
N GLN A 4 -7.23 14.90 5.32
CA GLN A 4 -8.30 14.07 4.75
C GLN A 4 -9.44 13.83 5.77
N ASN A 5 -9.34 14.37 6.99
CA ASN A 5 -10.27 14.12 8.10
C ASN A 5 -10.61 12.62 8.32
N ALA A 6 -9.60 11.74 8.16
CA ALA A 6 -9.77 10.29 8.28
C ALA A 6 -8.89 9.72 9.40
N ARG A 7 -9.34 8.64 10.06
CA ARG A 7 -8.55 7.92 11.07
C ARG A 7 -7.57 6.98 10.38
N THR A 8 -6.34 6.88 10.88
CA THR A 8 -5.30 6.00 10.29
C THR A 8 -5.77 4.56 10.14
N SER A 9 -6.57 4.05 11.09
CA SER A 9 -7.16 2.71 11.06
C SER A 9 -8.12 2.46 9.90
N ASP A 10 -8.65 3.53 9.30
CA ASP A 10 -9.68 3.46 8.27
C ASP A 10 -9.10 3.73 6.87
N VAL A 11 -7.77 3.77 6.73
CA VAL A 11 -7.09 4.03 5.46
C VAL A 11 -6.14 2.92 5.11
N LEU A 12 -6.24 2.52 3.85
CA LEU A 12 -5.26 1.74 3.13
C LEU A 12 -4.40 2.69 2.29
N VAL A 13 -3.08 2.63 2.46
CA VAL A 13 -2.12 3.32 1.60
C VAL A 13 -1.59 2.33 0.56
N ILE A 14 -1.57 2.76 -0.71
CA ILE A 14 -0.89 2.03 -1.78
C ILE A 14 0.45 2.72 -2.03
N GLU A 15 1.54 1.97 -1.91
CA GLU A 15 2.91 2.47 -2.00
C GLU A 15 3.77 1.54 -2.86
N ASP A 16 4.98 1.99 -3.20
CA ASP A 16 5.98 1.19 -3.90
C ASP A 16 7.35 1.28 -3.22
N SER A 17 7.65 2.42 -2.58
CA SER A 17 8.94 2.72 -1.99
C SER A 17 9.09 2.21 -0.55
N SER A 18 10.30 1.74 -0.18
CA SER A 18 10.62 1.31 1.18
C SER A 18 10.38 2.41 2.24
N ASN A 19 10.62 3.68 1.86
CA ASN A 19 10.45 4.81 2.77
C ASN A 19 8.96 5.10 3.07
N GLY A 20 8.10 5.01 2.05
CA GLY A 20 6.65 5.22 2.21
C GLY A 20 5.98 4.12 3.02
N ILE A 21 6.45 2.87 2.86
CA ILE A 21 5.92 1.70 3.58
C ILE A 21 6.08 1.84 5.10
N ALA A 22 7.17 2.45 5.59
CA ALA A 22 7.46 2.56 7.02
C ALA A 22 6.60 3.60 7.79
N ALA A 23 5.59 4.22 7.16
CA ALA A 23 4.86 5.36 7.71
C ALA A 23 3.76 5.01 8.76
N GLY A 24 3.56 3.73 9.09
CA GLY A 24 2.69 3.30 10.20
C GLY A 24 1.17 3.33 9.93
N ALA A 25 0.76 3.26 8.67
CA ALA A 25 -0.61 2.93 8.26
C ALA A 25 -0.66 1.47 7.77
N THR A 26 -1.86 0.95 7.47
CA THR A 26 -1.94 -0.29 6.67
C THR A 26 -1.46 0.03 5.25
N VAL A 27 -0.45 -0.70 4.78
CA VAL A 27 0.19 -0.47 3.48
C VAL A 27 0.14 -1.71 2.61
N TRP A 28 -0.37 -1.57 1.39
CA TRP A 28 -0.18 -2.55 0.34
C TRP A 28 0.82 -2.02 -0.67
N ALA A 29 1.88 -2.78 -0.91
CA ALA A 29 2.92 -2.41 -1.85
C ALA A 29 2.63 -2.97 -3.25
N ILE A 30 2.75 -2.15 -4.29
CA ILE A 30 2.85 -2.67 -5.66
C ILE A 30 4.26 -3.28 -5.80
N ARG A 31 4.33 -4.55 -6.21
CA ARG A 31 5.57 -5.30 -6.28
C ARG A 31 6.58 -4.56 -7.13
N ASP A 32 7.73 -4.26 -6.54
CA ASP A 32 8.88 -3.81 -7.31
C ASP A 32 9.48 -4.96 -8.13
N GLN A 33 9.65 -4.72 -9.43
CA GLN A 33 10.21 -5.68 -10.39
C GLN A 33 11.59 -5.27 -10.90
N TRP A 34 12.06 -4.05 -10.59
CA TRP A 34 13.21 -3.45 -11.26
C TRP A 34 14.29 -2.93 -10.31
N PHE A 35 13.91 -2.41 -9.15
CA PHE A 35 14.84 -1.65 -8.30
C PHE A 35 15.41 -2.44 -7.13
N GLY A 36 14.84 -3.62 -6.83
CA GLY A 36 15.24 -4.44 -5.68
C GLY A 36 14.85 -3.80 -4.33
N SER A 37 13.79 -3.00 -4.32
CA SER A 37 13.27 -2.30 -3.15
C SER A 37 12.87 -3.30 -2.06
N ASP A 38 13.32 -3.05 -0.83
CA ASP A 38 12.89 -3.84 0.31
C ASP A 38 11.45 -3.43 0.69
N GLN A 39 10.50 -4.26 0.29
CA GLN A 39 9.08 -4.13 0.59
C GLN A 39 8.65 -5.10 1.71
N SER A 40 9.56 -5.52 2.59
CA SER A 40 9.27 -6.47 3.70
C SER A 40 8.32 -5.95 4.76
N GLN A 41 8.24 -4.63 4.92
CA GLN A 41 7.37 -3.99 5.92
C GLN A 41 5.94 -3.74 5.45
N ALA A 42 5.59 -4.04 4.19
CA ALA A 42 4.23 -3.90 3.70
C ALA A 42 3.34 -5.03 4.23
N ASP A 43 2.10 -4.72 4.59
CA ASP A 43 1.13 -5.72 5.06
C ASP A 43 0.74 -6.71 3.96
N ARG A 44 0.80 -6.27 2.69
CA ARG A 44 0.56 -7.08 1.50
C ARG A 44 1.40 -6.56 0.34
N ARG A 45 1.74 -7.44 -0.60
CA ARG A 45 2.22 -7.09 -1.93
C ARG A 45 1.20 -7.48 -2.98
N VAL A 46 1.00 -6.62 -3.96
CA VAL A 46 0.11 -6.83 -5.13
C VAL A 46 0.93 -6.64 -6.40
N GLU A 47 0.56 -7.31 -7.49
CA GLU A 47 1.28 -7.21 -8.76
C GLU A 47 0.96 -5.91 -9.51
N HIS A 48 -0.27 -5.43 -9.40
CA HIS A 48 -0.74 -4.23 -10.09
C HIS A 48 -1.96 -3.60 -9.39
N LEU A 49 -2.23 -2.31 -9.67
CA LEU A 49 -3.30 -1.57 -9.01
C LEU A 49 -4.70 -2.19 -9.21
N THR A 50 -4.96 -2.86 -10.34
CA THR A 50 -6.23 -3.56 -10.58
C THR A 50 -6.49 -4.67 -9.54
N GLU A 51 -5.45 -5.34 -9.05
CA GLU A 51 -5.60 -6.39 -8.04
C GLU A 51 -6.10 -5.80 -6.73
N VAL A 52 -5.72 -4.55 -6.40
CA VAL A 52 -6.22 -3.83 -5.22
C VAL A 52 -7.73 -3.66 -5.31
N LEU A 53 -8.25 -3.26 -6.48
CA LEU A 53 -9.68 -3.06 -6.69
C LEU A 53 -10.46 -4.37 -6.55
N GLU A 54 -9.96 -5.43 -7.17
CA GLU A 54 -10.53 -6.79 -7.07
C GLU A 54 -10.58 -7.28 -5.62
N LEU A 55 -9.48 -7.12 -4.87
CA LEU A 55 -9.37 -7.50 -3.45
C LEU A 55 -10.30 -6.70 -2.54
N LEU A 56 -10.64 -5.46 -2.92
CA LEU A 56 -11.59 -4.62 -2.21
C LEU A 56 -13.04 -4.84 -2.67
N GLY A 57 -13.28 -5.73 -3.63
CA GLY A 57 -14.60 -6.07 -4.13
C GLY A 57 -15.20 -5.02 -5.07
N PHE A 58 -14.37 -4.17 -5.68
CA PHE A 58 -14.81 -3.28 -6.76
C PHE A 58 -14.80 -4.05 -8.08
N SER A 59 -15.96 -4.12 -8.74
CA SER A 59 -16.17 -4.74 -10.06
C SER A 59 -16.35 -3.69 -11.15
#